data_AF-A0A946A8T2-F1
#
_entry.id   AF-A0A946A8T2-F1
#
_cell.length_a   1.000
_cell.length_b   1.000
_cell.length_c   1.000
_cell.angle_alpha   90.00
_cell.angle_beta   90.00
_cell.angle_gamma   90.00
#
_symmetry.space_group_name_H-M   'P 1'
#
loop_
_entity.id
_entity.type
_entity.pdbx_description
1 polymer ?
#
loop_
_entity_poly.entity_id
_entity_poly.type
_entity_poly.pdbx_seq_one_letter_code
_entity_poly.pdbx_strand_id
1 'polypeptide(L)'
;MAEIDPITRDVFQHQLAGIAEEMSVALRRSAFSSIIWDMYDYACGLFTPEGEMLSQAETIPAQLGIMSTAIRYMFARIPREEWKPGDIIVCNDPYQGC
;
A
#
# COMPACT_ATOMS: atom_id res chain seq x y z
N MET A 1 -0.03 -26.99 -2.90
CA MET A 1 -0.98 -25.93 -3.28
C MET A 1 -1.68 -26.39 -4.55
N ALA A 2 -3.00 -26.20 -4.66
CA ALA A 2 -3.69 -26.45 -5.92
C ALA A 2 -3.14 -25.50 -7.00
N GLU A 3 -2.99 -25.98 -8.22
CA GLU A 3 -2.59 -25.15 -9.36
C GLU A 3 -3.68 -24.11 -9.61
N ILE A 4 -3.35 -22.82 -9.46
CA ILE A 4 -4.30 -21.73 -9.69
C ILE A 4 -4.44 -21.56 -11.20
N ASP A 5 -5.68 -21.62 -11.69
CA ASP A 5 -6.01 -21.34 -13.09
C ASP A 5 -5.42 -19.98 -13.53
N PRO A 6 -4.62 -19.93 -14.61
CA PRO A 6 -3.95 -18.70 -15.06
C PRO A 6 -4.91 -17.55 -15.34
N ILE A 7 -6.12 -17.84 -15.85
CA ILE A 7 -7.13 -16.80 -16.11
C ILE A 7 -7.58 -16.18 -14.80
N THR A 8 -7.92 -17.01 -13.82
CA THR A 8 -8.32 -16.58 -12.48
C THR A 8 -7.22 -15.75 -11.82
N ARG A 9 -5.96 -16.21 -11.88
CA ARG A 9 -4.81 -15.45 -11.36
C ARG A 9 -4.73 -14.05 -11.98
N ASP A 10 -4.81 -13.96 -13.31
CA ASP A 10 -4.67 -12.68 -14.00
C ASP A 10 -5.85 -11.75 -13.70
N VAL A 11 -7.07 -12.28 -13.58
CA VAL A 11 -8.26 -11.52 -13.17
C VAL A 11 -8.09 -10.95 -11.76
N PHE A 12 -7.55 -11.73 -10.81
CA PHE A 12 -7.24 -11.23 -9.46
C PHE A 12 -6.14 -10.18 -9.48
N GLN A 13 -5.06 -10.38 -10.23
CA GLN A 13 -3.96 -9.43 -10.30
C GLN A 13 -4.40 -8.07 -10.85
N HIS A 14 -5.19 -8.06 -11.93
CA HIS A 14 -5.72 -6.81 -12.49
C HIS A 14 -6.71 -6.11 -11.56
N GLN A 15 -7.52 -6.87 -10.80
CA GLN A 15 -8.40 -6.28 -9.78
C GLN A 15 -7.60 -5.59 -8.66
N LEU A 16 -6.56 -6.24 -8.15
CA LEU A 16 -5.69 -5.64 -7.12
C LEU A 16 -4.94 -4.40 -7.65
N ALA A 17 -4.51 -4.42 -8.91
CA ALA A 17 -3.94 -3.24 -9.58
C ALA A 17 -4.97 -2.10 -9.68
N GLY A 18 -6.19 -2.40 -10.11
CA GLY A 18 -7.27 -1.42 -10.20
C GLY A 18 -7.61 -0.78 -8.86
N ILE A 19 -7.69 -1.56 -7.77
CA ILE A 19 -7.94 -1.02 -6.43
C ILE A 19 -6.84 -0.04 -6.01
N ALA A 20 -5.57 -0.40 -6.21
CA ALA A 20 -4.45 0.48 -5.86
C ALA A 20 -4.49 1.80 -6.66
N GLU A 21 -4.84 1.73 -7.95
CA GLU A 21 -4.99 2.90 -8.80
C GLU A 21 -6.17 3.79 -8.37
N GLU A 22 -7.33 3.21 -8.03
CA GLU A 22 -8.47 3.96 -7.52
C GLU A 22 -8.15 4.67 -6.20
N MET A 23 -7.41 4.02 -5.29
CA MET A 23 -6.90 4.65 -4.07
C MET A 23 -6.01 5.85 -4.39
N SER A 24 -5.11 5.72 -5.36
CA SER A 24 -4.21 6.80 -5.82
C SER A 24 -5.00 7.99 -6.38
N VAL A 25 -5.95 7.73 -7.26
CA VAL A 25 -6.82 8.77 -7.83
C VAL A 25 -7.62 9.48 -6.74
N ALA A 26 -8.19 8.74 -5.78
CA ALA A 26 -8.94 9.30 -4.67
C ALA A 26 -8.06 10.20 -3.78
N LEU A 27 -6.87 9.72 -3.40
CA LEU A 27 -5.91 10.49 -2.60
C LEU A 27 -5.52 11.79 -3.30
N ARG A 28 -5.09 11.69 -4.56
CA ARG A 28 -4.68 12.85 -5.36
C ARG A 28 -5.81 13.86 -5.51
N ARG A 29 -7.03 13.40 -5.81
CA ARG A 29 -8.18 14.30 -6.00
C ARG A 29 -8.56 15.06 -4.73
N SER A 30 -8.18 14.56 -3.56
CA SER A 30 -8.38 15.21 -2.27
C SER A 30 -7.23 16.14 -1.86
N ALA A 31 -6.13 16.17 -2.62
CA ALA A 31 -4.93 16.87 -2.23
C ALA A 31 -5.00 18.38 -2.49
N PHE A 32 -4.65 19.16 -1.48
CA PHE A 32 -4.39 20.60 -1.62
C PHE A 32 -2.92 20.91 -1.92
N SER A 33 -2.01 19.96 -1.69
CA SER A 33 -0.58 20.12 -1.92
C SER A 33 -0.23 19.90 -3.39
N SER A 34 0.48 20.84 -4.01
CA SER A 34 1.02 20.68 -5.37
C SER A 34 2.03 19.54 -5.48
N ILE A 35 2.72 19.20 -4.38
CA ILE A 35 3.63 18.06 -4.30
C ILE A 35 2.88 16.73 -4.55
N ILE A 36 1.64 16.63 -4.07
CA ILE A 36 0.79 15.45 -4.30
C ILE A 36 0.02 15.59 -5.62
N TRP A 37 -0.56 16.76 -5.89
CA TRP A 37 -1.44 16.99 -7.03
C TRP A 37 -0.73 16.99 -8.39
N ASP A 38 0.40 17.70 -8.48
CA ASP A 38 1.17 17.87 -9.73
C ASP A 38 2.38 16.94 -9.80
N MET A 39 3.08 16.72 -8.68
CA MET A 39 4.32 15.95 -8.66
C MET A 39 4.15 14.46 -8.35
N TYR A 40 2.95 14.04 -7.89
CA TYR A 40 2.65 12.64 -7.55
C TYR A 40 3.57 12.05 -6.48
N ASP A 41 4.06 12.86 -5.54
CA ASP A 41 4.94 12.39 -4.48
C ASP A 41 4.14 11.76 -3.32
N TYR A 42 3.59 10.60 -3.62
CA TYR A 42 2.86 9.71 -2.71
C TYR A 42 2.78 8.32 -3.34
N ALA A 43 2.52 7.29 -2.53
CA ALA A 43 2.22 5.95 -3.02
C ALA A 43 0.99 5.38 -2.33
N CYS A 44 0.32 4.46 -3.02
CA CYS A 44 -0.79 3.67 -2.51
C CYS A 44 -0.49 2.20 -2.82
N GLY A 45 -0.69 1.33 -1.83
CA GLY A 45 -0.38 -0.09 -1.97
C GLY A 45 -1.25 -0.99 -1.12
N LEU A 46 -1.38 -2.24 -1.57
CA LEU A 46 -2.05 -3.32 -0.88
C LEU A 46 -1.00 -4.31 -0.39
N PHE A 47 -1.17 -4.80 0.84
CA PHE A 47 -0.17 -5.63 1.52
C PHE A 47 -0.80 -6.89 2.10
N THR A 48 -0.02 -7.97 2.14
CA THR A 48 -0.38 -9.19 2.85
C THR A 48 -0.39 -8.95 4.36
N PRO A 49 -1.02 -9.84 5.14
CA PRO A 49 -0.87 -9.89 6.58
C PRO A 49 0.58 -9.89 7.11
N GLU A 50 1.51 -10.39 6.32
CA GLU A 50 2.94 -10.48 6.64
C GLU A 50 3.71 -9.21 6.23
N GLY A 51 3.02 -8.21 5.67
CA GLY A 51 3.63 -6.96 5.21
C GLY A 51 4.40 -7.12 3.90
N GLU A 52 3.98 -8.04 3.04
CA GLU A 52 4.48 -8.17 1.67
C GLU A 52 3.59 -7.38 0.72
N MET A 53 4.18 -6.68 -0.24
CA MET A 53 3.41 -5.89 -1.21
C MET A 53 2.72 -6.81 -2.22
N LEU A 54 1.40 -6.68 -2.35
CA LEU A 54 0.58 -7.40 -3.33
C LEU A 54 0.41 -6.58 -4.63
N SER A 55 0.19 -5.28 -4.48
CA SER A 55 -0.10 -4.37 -5.58
C SER A 55 0.18 -2.93 -5.15
N GLN A 56 0.46 -2.05 -6.11
CA GLN A 56 0.65 -0.63 -5.87
C GLN A 56 0.22 0.20 -7.08
N ALA A 57 -0.12 1.46 -6.85
CA ALA A 57 -0.35 2.43 -7.91
C ALA A 57 0.97 2.86 -8.58
N GLU A 58 0.90 3.19 -9.88
CA GLU A 58 2.06 3.69 -10.62
C GLU A 58 2.32 5.16 -10.27
N THR A 59 3.17 5.36 -9.25
CA THR A 59 3.57 6.68 -8.75
C THR A 59 5.11 6.77 -8.76
N ILE A 60 5.75 7.18 -7.67
CA ILE A 60 7.22 7.34 -7.64
C ILE A 60 7.89 5.99 -7.33
N PRO A 61 8.74 5.45 -8.23
CA PRO A 61 9.36 4.13 -8.03
C PRO A 61 10.24 4.01 -6.78
N ALA A 62 10.76 5.12 -6.25
CA ALA A 62 11.59 5.12 -5.04
C ALA A 62 10.85 4.60 -3.79
N GLN A 63 9.51 4.63 -3.78
CA GLN A 63 8.71 4.27 -2.61
C GLN A 63 8.44 2.76 -2.48
N LEU A 64 8.78 1.95 -3.51
CA LEU A 64 8.57 0.49 -3.55
C LEU A 64 9.19 -0.25 -2.36
N GLY A 65 10.46 0.03 -2.04
CA GLY A 65 11.19 -0.67 -0.98
C GLY A 65 10.86 -0.17 0.43
N ILE A 66 10.46 1.09 0.54
CA ILE A 66 10.30 1.80 1.82
C ILE A 66 8.98 1.40 2.48
N MET A 67 7.87 1.33 1.73
CA MET A 67 6.55 1.01 2.29
C MET A 67 6.50 -0.35 2.99
N SER A 68 7.10 -1.39 2.39
CA SER A 68 7.13 -2.73 2.99
C SER A 68 7.93 -2.73 4.30
N THR A 69 9.01 -1.94 4.38
CA THR A 69 9.83 -1.78 5.58
C THR A 69 9.02 -1.12 6.70
N ALA A 70 8.39 0.02 6.40
CA ALA A 70 7.53 0.75 7.33
C ALA A 70 6.38 -0.11 7.87
N ILE A 71 5.69 -0.84 6.99
CA ILE A 71 4.56 -1.69 7.35
C ILE A 71 4.99 -2.82 8.28
N ARG A 72 6.07 -3.53 7.97
CA ARG A 72 6.60 -4.59 8.85
C ARG A 72 7.03 -4.03 10.21
N TYR A 73 7.62 -2.83 10.24
CA TYR A 73 7.93 -2.15 11.51
C TYR A 73 6.65 -1.85 12.32
N MET A 74 5.63 -1.28 11.70
CA MET A 74 4.35 -1.00 12.36
C MET A 74 3.69 -2.29 12.90
N PHE A 75 3.70 -3.37 12.13
CA PHE A 75 3.11 -4.66 12.53
C PHE A 75 3.85 -5.28 13.72
N ALA A 76 5.17 -5.11 13.79
CA ALA A 76 5.97 -5.55 14.93
C ALA A 76 5.72 -4.70 16.19
N ARG A 77 5.34 -3.42 16.03
CA ARG A 77 5.13 -2.50 17.15
C ARG A 77 3.73 -2.54 17.73
N ILE A 78 2.73 -2.82 16.90
CA ILE A 78 1.32 -2.92 17.26
C ILE A 78 0.84 -4.33 16.88
N PRO A 79 0.83 -5.28 17.84
CA PRO A 79 0.41 -6.65 17.61
C PRO A 79 -0.97 -6.72 16.96
N ARG A 80 -1.14 -7.65 16.02
CA ARG A 80 -2.33 -7.74 15.18
C ARG A 80 -3.58 -8.12 15.97
N GLU A 81 -3.40 -8.78 17.11
CA GLU A 81 -4.46 -9.15 18.05
C GLU A 81 -5.13 -7.92 18.69
N GLU A 82 -4.45 -6.77 18.69
CA GLU A 82 -4.97 -5.52 19.24
C GLU A 82 -5.82 -4.73 18.22
N TRP A 83 -5.74 -5.10 16.94
CA TRP A 83 -6.39 -4.37 15.85
C TRP A 83 -7.89 -4.64 15.83
N LYS A 84 -8.65 -3.59 15.51
CA LYS A 84 -10.11 -3.66 15.37
C LYS A 84 -10.53 -3.11 14.00
N PRO A 85 -11.67 -3.58 13.47
CA PRO A 85 -12.25 -3.01 12.26
C PRO A 85 -12.43 -1.49 12.41
N GLY A 86 -11.85 -0.73 11.48
CA GLY A 86 -11.91 0.73 11.45
C GLY A 86 -10.67 1.44 12.02
N ASP A 87 -9.70 0.72 12.58
CA ASP A 87 -8.46 1.32 13.05
C ASP A 87 -7.61 1.88 11.90
N ILE A 88 -6.92 3.00 12.17
CA ILE A 88 -5.97 3.64 11.26
C ILE A 88 -4.63 3.76 11.98
N ILE A 89 -3.57 3.25 11.37
CA ILE A 89 -2.20 3.32 11.87
C ILE A 89 -1.44 4.39 11.09
N VAL A 90 -0.72 5.25 11.79
CA VAL A 90 0.08 6.34 11.20
C VAL A 90 1.49 6.29 11.78
N CYS A 91 2.49 6.48 10.92
CA CYS A 91 3.91 6.41 11.26
C CYS A 91 4.68 7.53 10.54
N ASN A 92 5.68 8.10 11.22
CA ASN A 92 6.57 9.16 10.72
C ASN A 92 7.93 9.08 11.44
N ASP A 93 8.40 7.85 11.66
CA ASP A 93 9.71 7.55 12.26
C ASP A 93 10.80 7.43 11.18
N PRO A 94 11.64 8.46 10.98
CA PRO A 94 12.62 8.55 9.90
C PRO A 94 13.70 7.47 9.92
N TYR A 95 13.84 6.75 11.03
CA TYR A 95 14.83 5.68 11.19
C TYR A 95 14.30 4.30 10.80
N GLN A 96 13.00 4.18 10.56
CA GLN A 96 12.32 2.89 10.34
C GLN A 96 11.66 2.79 8.96
N GLY A 97 11.94 3.75 8.06
CA GLY A 97 11.37 3.80 6.72
C GLY A 97 9.96 4.38 6.69
N CYS A 98 9.46 4.85 7.83
CA CYS A 98 8.57 6.00 7.87
C CYS A 98 9.45 7.27 8.03
#